data_AF-A0A0A6D7Q6-F1
#
_entry.id   AF-A0A0A6D7Q6-F1
#
_cell.length_a   1.000
_cell.length_b   1.000
_cell.length_c   1.000
_cell.angle_alpha   90.00
_cell.angle_beta   90.00
_cell.angle_gamma   90.00
#
_symmetry.space_group_name_H-M   'P 1'
#
loop_
_entity.id
_entity.type
_entity.pdbx_description
1 polymer ?
#
loop_
_entity_poly.entity_id
_entity_poly.type
_entity_poly.pdbx_seq_one_letter_code
_entity_poly.pdbx_strand_id
1 'polypeptide(L)'
;MTNLIRNGEFYEGEKDWSVSDSEHVKFNKDDCKITSPGYISQDVTIEPGVEYALAARMKTAPGFTACVELTFHPSDEVLALRLENASNWQVLTDWILAPPGTTRATVLLQTEGAVGAAASQFGSLNLQSLENRKPKNILVRIVAWWRSHFGV
;
A
#
# COMPACT_ATOMS: atom_id res chain seq x y z
N MET A 1 -12.70 -3.86 9.96
CA MET A 1 -12.02 -4.07 8.67
C MET A 1 -10.69 -4.72 8.99
N THR A 2 -10.29 -5.73 8.22
CA THR A 2 -9.07 -6.51 8.45
C THR A 2 -8.03 -6.09 7.42
N ASN A 3 -6.78 -5.94 7.84
CA ASN A 3 -5.66 -5.71 6.92
C ASN A 3 -5.49 -6.92 6.00
N LEU A 4 -5.49 -6.71 4.69
CA LEU A 4 -5.29 -7.76 3.68
C LEU A 4 -3.82 -8.15 3.53
N ILE A 5 -2.90 -7.27 3.92
CA ILE A 5 -1.47 -7.60 3.98
C ILE A 5 -1.21 -8.41 5.26
N ARG A 6 -0.75 -9.65 5.08
CA ARG A 6 -0.28 -10.47 6.21
C ARG A 6 1.10 -10.01 6.64
N ASN A 7 1.35 -10.07 7.94
CA ASN A 7 2.61 -9.65 8.55
C ASN A 7 3.07 -8.24 8.08
N GLY A 8 2.12 -7.30 7.92
CA GLY A 8 2.39 -5.93 7.47
C GLY A 8 3.15 -5.07 8.48
N GLU A 9 3.24 -5.50 9.74
CA GLU A 9 4.03 -4.88 10.82
C GLU A 9 5.42 -5.53 10.98
N PHE A 10 5.72 -6.57 10.19
CA PHE A 10 7.01 -7.29 10.17
C PHE A 10 7.42 -8.01 11.46
N TYR A 11 6.54 -8.12 12.46
CA TYR A 11 6.82 -8.81 13.72
C TYR A 11 7.20 -10.29 13.57
N GLU A 12 6.75 -10.94 12.50
CA GLU A 12 7.04 -12.34 12.22
C GLU A 12 8.20 -12.51 11.22
N GLY A 13 9.02 -11.48 11.04
CA GLY A 13 10.17 -11.52 10.12
C GLY A 13 9.72 -11.65 8.66
N GLU A 14 10.31 -12.58 7.93
CA GLU A 14 10.00 -12.86 6.52
C GLU A 14 8.70 -13.63 6.30
N LYS A 15 8.01 -14.06 7.36
CA LYS A 15 6.77 -14.83 7.23
C LYS A 15 5.75 -14.08 6.35
N ASP A 16 5.13 -14.81 5.42
CA ASP A 16 4.18 -14.31 4.41
C ASP A 16 4.76 -13.39 3.33
N TRP A 17 6.06 -13.12 3.34
CA TRP A 17 6.76 -12.33 2.33
C TRP A 17 7.68 -13.20 1.47
N SER A 18 7.61 -13.02 0.15
CA SER A 18 8.63 -13.50 -0.78
C SER A 18 9.78 -12.51 -0.80
N VAL A 19 10.99 -12.97 -0.52
CA VAL A 19 12.20 -12.12 -0.47
C VAL A 19 13.05 -12.37 -1.71
N SER A 20 13.46 -11.32 -2.40
CA SER A 20 14.28 -11.45 -3.61
C SER A 20 15.73 -11.85 -3.30
N ASP A 21 16.31 -11.24 -2.27
CA ASP A 21 17.69 -11.45 -1.84
C ASP A 21 17.82 -11.11 -0.34
N SER A 22 18.21 -12.10 0.45
CA SER A 22 18.40 -11.97 1.90
C SER A 22 19.58 -11.07 2.31
N GLU A 23 20.54 -10.81 1.42
CA GLU A 23 21.64 -9.86 1.70
C GLU A 23 21.14 -8.41 1.70
N HIS A 24 20.10 -8.16 0.91
CA HIS A 24 19.53 -6.83 0.68
C HIS A 24 18.26 -6.52 1.47
N VAL A 25 17.69 -7.53 2.14
CA VAL A 25 16.48 -7.42 2.94
C VAL A 25 16.76 -7.87 4.36
N LYS A 26 16.46 -6.99 5.33
CA LYS A 26 16.62 -7.28 6.76
C LYS A 26 15.35 -6.96 7.50
N PHE A 27 14.76 -7.97 8.14
CA PHE A 27 13.66 -7.80 9.06
C PHE A 27 14.20 -7.56 10.47
N ASN A 28 13.79 -6.45 11.08
CA ASN A 28 14.05 -6.14 12.48
C ASN A 28 12.75 -6.34 13.28
N LYS A 29 12.81 -6.02 14.58
CA LYS A 29 11.68 -6.27 15.48
C LYS A 29 10.41 -5.51 15.07
N ASP A 30 10.50 -4.36 14.41
CA ASP A 30 9.37 -3.47 14.12
C ASP A 30 9.47 -2.78 12.74
N ASP A 31 10.41 -3.22 11.90
CA ASP A 31 10.54 -2.71 10.54
C ASP A 31 11.20 -3.74 9.60
N CYS A 32 11.04 -3.49 8.31
CA CYS A 32 11.79 -4.13 7.25
C CYS A 32 12.70 -3.07 6.60
N LYS A 33 14.00 -3.37 6.50
CA LYS A 33 15.00 -2.56 5.80
C LYS A 33 15.34 -3.20 4.46
N ILE A 34 15.24 -2.43 3.38
CA ILE A 34 15.50 -2.91 2.02
C ILE A 34 16.53 -2.00 1.33
N THR A 35 17.64 -2.57 0.88
CA THR A 35 18.63 -1.91 0.00
C THR A 35 18.42 -2.35 -1.44
N SER A 36 18.65 -1.46 -2.41
CA SER A 36 18.69 -1.86 -3.83
C SER A 36 19.83 -2.87 -4.09
N PRO A 37 19.60 -3.94 -4.87
CA PRO A 37 18.42 -4.24 -5.69
C PRO A 37 17.36 -5.14 -5.03
N GLY A 38 17.38 -5.30 -3.71
CA GLY A 38 16.43 -6.14 -2.99
C GLY A 38 14.99 -5.63 -3.03
N TYR A 39 14.04 -6.56 -2.95
CA TYR A 39 12.62 -6.31 -2.78
C TYR A 39 11.97 -7.43 -1.97
N ILE A 40 10.79 -7.14 -1.43
CA ILE A 40 9.87 -8.17 -0.91
C ILE A 40 8.51 -8.02 -1.57
N SER A 41 7.79 -9.13 -1.70
CA SER A 41 6.45 -9.13 -2.28
C SER A 41 5.50 -10.10 -1.62
N GLN A 42 4.21 -9.81 -1.75
CA GLN A 42 3.12 -10.67 -1.29
C GLN A 42 1.92 -10.52 -2.23
N ASP A 43 1.33 -11.64 -2.63
CA ASP A 43 0.05 -11.62 -3.31
C ASP A 43 -1.10 -11.56 -2.30
N VAL A 44 -2.10 -10.73 -2.62
CA VAL A 44 -3.33 -10.55 -1.84
C VAL A 44 -4.54 -10.78 -2.72
N THR A 45 -5.59 -11.38 -2.15
CA THR A 45 -6.88 -11.54 -2.84
C THR A 45 -7.62 -10.21 -2.85
N ILE A 46 -8.17 -9.87 -4.02
CA ILE A 46 -8.84 -8.61 -4.30
C ILE A 46 -10.16 -8.91 -5.03
N GLU A 47 -11.17 -8.10 -4.76
CA GLU A 47 -12.46 -8.18 -5.42
C GLU A 47 -12.57 -7.07 -6.49
N PRO A 48 -13.08 -7.38 -7.68
CA PRO A 48 -13.20 -6.40 -8.76
C PRO A 48 -14.28 -5.36 -8.43
N GLY A 49 -14.02 -4.09 -8.76
CA GLY A 49 -14.96 -2.99 -8.51
C GLY A 49 -15.00 -2.50 -7.06
N VAL A 50 -14.09 -2.99 -6.21
CA VAL A 50 -13.95 -2.58 -4.81
C VAL A 50 -12.88 -1.50 -4.69
N GLU A 51 -13.14 -0.45 -3.92
CA GLU A 51 -12.12 0.55 -3.58
C GLU A 51 -11.22 0.03 -2.46
N TYR A 52 -9.91 0.15 -2.68
CA TYR A 52 -8.88 -0.21 -1.70
C TYR A 52 -8.05 1.00 -1.31
N ALA A 53 -7.81 1.15 -0.01
CA ALA A 53 -6.84 2.11 0.51
C ALA A 53 -5.56 1.38 0.93
N LEU A 54 -4.43 1.85 0.40
CA LEU A 54 -3.09 1.43 0.78
C LEU A 54 -2.45 2.52 1.64
N ALA A 55 -1.96 2.14 2.82
CA ALA A 55 -1.18 3.01 3.68
C ALA A 55 0.14 2.33 4.04
N ALA A 56 1.22 3.10 4.04
CA ALA A 56 2.54 2.62 4.41
C ALA A 56 3.27 3.63 5.29
N ARG A 57 3.86 3.14 6.39
CA ARG A 57 4.79 3.90 7.22
C ARG A 57 6.21 3.63 6.74
N MET A 58 6.89 4.66 6.26
CA MET A 58 8.18 4.54 5.59
C MET A 58 9.13 5.69 5.94
N LYS A 59 10.42 5.43 5.81
CA LYS A 59 11.49 6.44 5.80
C LYS A 59 12.58 5.99 4.83
N THR A 60 13.35 6.93 4.31
CA THR A 60 14.45 6.64 3.41
C THR A 60 15.61 7.60 3.60
N ALA A 61 16.81 7.17 3.21
CA ALA A 61 17.99 8.01 3.27
C ALA A 61 17.97 9.09 2.16
N PRO A 62 18.71 10.21 2.32
CA PRO A 62 18.88 11.17 1.24
C PRO A 62 19.50 10.50 0.01
N GLY A 63 18.97 10.79 -1.19
CA GLY A 63 19.38 10.19 -2.46
C GLY A 63 18.68 8.87 -2.81
N PHE A 64 17.67 8.46 -2.03
CA PHE A 64 16.90 7.23 -2.23
C PHE A 64 15.40 7.49 -2.21
N THR A 65 14.67 6.53 -2.76
CA THR A 65 13.20 6.50 -2.77
C THR A 65 12.71 5.18 -2.20
N ALA A 66 11.88 5.26 -1.16
CA ALA A 66 11.10 4.10 -0.70
C ALA A 66 9.87 3.96 -1.58
N CYS A 67 9.62 2.77 -2.10
CA CYS A 67 8.49 2.49 -2.98
C CYS A 67 7.66 1.32 -2.44
N VAL A 68 6.34 1.51 -2.42
CA VAL A 68 5.36 0.44 -2.24
C VAL A 68 4.46 0.46 -3.45
N GLU A 69 4.40 -0.64 -4.19
CA GLU A 69 3.54 -0.79 -5.37
C GLU A 69 2.48 -1.86 -5.09
N LEU A 70 1.27 -1.58 -5.54
CA LEU A 70 0.14 -2.51 -5.55
C LEU A 70 -0.29 -2.68 -7.01
N THR A 71 0.06 -3.82 -7.59
CA THR A 71 -0.23 -4.15 -8.99
C THR A 71 -1.42 -5.10 -9.08
N PHE A 72 -2.49 -4.68 -9.74
CA PHE A 72 -3.70 -5.47 -9.91
C PHE A 72 -3.59 -6.43 -11.11
N HIS A 73 -4.04 -7.67 -10.94
CA HIS A 73 -3.99 -8.68 -12.00
C HIS A 73 -5.40 -9.11 -12.39
N PRO A 74 -5.71 -9.21 -13.70
CA PRO A 74 -4.79 -9.15 -14.84
C PRO A 74 -4.66 -7.76 -15.51
N SER A 75 -5.16 -6.69 -14.88
CA SER A 75 -5.18 -5.38 -15.53
C SER A 75 -3.81 -4.69 -15.63
N ASP A 76 -2.84 -5.13 -14.83
CA ASP A 76 -1.51 -4.52 -14.64
C ASP A 76 -1.58 -3.04 -14.19
N GLU A 77 -2.73 -2.62 -13.66
CA GLU A 77 -2.89 -1.28 -13.10
C GLU A 77 -2.15 -1.19 -11.77
N VAL A 78 -1.50 -0.05 -11.51
CA VAL A 78 -0.60 0.12 -10.36
C VAL A 78 -1.02 1.30 -9.52
N LEU A 79 -1.12 1.09 -8.21
CA LEU A 79 -1.08 2.15 -7.21
C LEU A 79 0.30 2.15 -6.54
N ALA A 80 0.97 3.31 -6.48
CA ALA A 80 2.32 3.40 -5.92
C ALA A 80 2.43 4.52 -4.88
N LEU A 81 2.99 4.19 -3.71
CA LEU A 81 3.42 5.16 -2.70
C LEU A 81 4.92 5.35 -2.81
N ARG A 82 5.36 6.57 -3.11
CA ARG A 82 6.78 6.94 -3.25
C ARG A 82 7.15 7.99 -2.21
N LEU A 83 8.20 7.72 -1.43
CA LEU A 83 8.76 8.65 -0.46
C LEU A 83 10.23 8.90 -0.76
N GLU A 84 10.58 10.15 -1.03
CA GLU A 84 11.93 10.58 -1.39
C GLU A 84 12.57 11.37 -0.25
N ASN A 85 13.88 11.17 -0.04
CA ASN A 85 14.73 12.04 0.80
C ASN A 85 14.22 12.30 2.23
N ALA A 86 13.46 11.36 2.81
CA ALA A 86 12.79 11.56 4.10
C ALA A 86 13.33 10.62 5.18
N SER A 87 14.34 11.09 5.93
CA SER A 87 14.97 10.28 6.99
C SER A 87 14.11 10.09 8.24
N ASN A 88 13.04 10.86 8.38
CA ASN A 88 12.03 10.68 9.43
C ASN A 88 10.90 9.77 8.94
N TRP A 89 10.29 9.04 9.85
CA TRP A 89 9.11 8.23 9.56
C TRP A 89 7.95 9.10 9.07
N GLN A 90 7.39 8.74 7.93
CA GLN A 90 6.18 9.33 7.37
C GLN A 90 5.16 8.23 7.08
N VAL A 91 3.88 8.60 7.07
CA VAL A 91 2.79 7.73 6.64
C VAL A 91 2.25 8.28 5.34
N LEU A 92 2.32 7.47 4.29
CA LEU A 92 1.72 7.77 3.00
C LEU A 92 0.43 6.96 2.89
N THR A 93 -0.56 7.52 2.22
CA THR A 93 -1.83 6.83 1.98
C THR A 93 -2.37 7.28 0.65
N ASP A 94 -2.86 6.32 -0.12
CA ASP A 94 -3.59 6.56 -1.35
C ASP A 94 -4.61 5.43 -1.56
N TRP A 95 -5.50 5.60 -2.53
CA TRP A 95 -6.55 4.62 -2.80
C TRP A 95 -6.80 4.47 -4.30
N ILE A 96 -7.35 3.33 -4.67
CA ILE A 96 -7.65 2.99 -6.06
C ILE A 96 -8.87 2.08 -6.13
N LEU A 97 -9.64 2.23 -7.20
CA LEU A 97 -10.73 1.32 -7.52
C LEU A 97 -10.15 0.10 -8.24
N ALA A 98 -10.36 -1.10 -7.68
CA ALA A 98 -9.90 -2.33 -8.31
C ALA A 98 -10.52 -2.50 -9.71
N PRO A 99 -9.71 -2.63 -10.77
CA PRO A 99 -10.23 -2.73 -12.13
C PRO A 99 -11.15 -3.94 -12.34
N PRO A 100 -12.08 -3.88 -13.32
CA PRO A 100 -12.95 -5.00 -13.62
C PRO A 100 -12.17 -6.28 -13.94
N GLY A 101 -12.64 -7.41 -13.41
CA GLY A 101 -12.02 -8.72 -13.64
C GLY A 101 -10.74 -8.99 -12.85
N THR A 102 -10.31 -8.07 -11.99
CA THR A 102 -9.18 -8.31 -11.09
C THR A 102 -9.57 -9.26 -9.97
N THR A 103 -8.65 -10.16 -9.62
CA THR A 103 -8.88 -11.20 -8.58
C THR A 103 -7.78 -11.28 -7.54
N ARG A 104 -6.64 -10.67 -7.85
CA ARG A 104 -5.49 -10.56 -6.96
C ARG A 104 -4.77 -9.24 -7.22
N ALA A 105 -3.99 -8.81 -6.24
CA ALA A 105 -2.96 -7.82 -6.44
C ALA A 105 -1.65 -8.31 -5.83
N THR A 106 -0.53 -7.85 -6.40
CA THR A 106 0.80 -8.06 -5.83
C THR A 106 1.22 -6.78 -5.12
N VAL A 107 1.53 -6.89 -3.84
CA VAL A 107 2.18 -5.82 -3.07
C VAL A 107 3.68 -6.02 -3.19
N LEU A 108 4.42 -5.00 -3.61
CA LEU A 108 5.87 -5.02 -3.76
C LEU A 108 6.48 -3.84 -2.99
N LEU A 109 7.51 -4.12 -2.20
CA LEU A 109 8.28 -3.12 -1.47
C LEU A 109 9.71 -3.13 -1.99
N GLN A 110 10.23 -1.95 -2.33
CA GLN A 110 11.57 -1.81 -2.84
C GLN A 110 12.19 -0.45 -2.51
N THR A 111 13.50 -0.36 -2.71
CA THR A 111 14.25 0.89 -2.65
C THR A 111 14.79 1.21 -4.04
N GLU A 112 14.44 2.37 -4.57
CA GLU A 112 15.03 2.92 -5.79
C GLU A 112 16.18 3.86 -5.39
N GLY A 113 17.29 3.86 -6.15
CA GLY A 113 18.48 4.68 -5.86
C GLY A 113 19.80 3.93 -6.08
N ALA A 114 20.88 4.45 -5.50
CA ALA A 114 22.22 3.87 -5.65
C ALA A 114 22.31 2.44 -5.06
N VAL A 115 22.97 1.52 -5.77
CA VAL A 115 23.09 0.13 -5.34
C VAL A 115 24.00 0.02 -4.10
N GLY A 116 23.62 -0.82 -3.12
CA GLY A 116 24.49 -1.20 -2.00
C GLY A 116 24.70 -0.14 -0.90
N ALA A 117 23.99 1.00 -0.93
CA ALA A 117 24.09 2.06 0.07
C ALA A 117 22.75 2.31 0.79
N ALA A 118 22.76 3.28 1.72
CA ALA A 118 21.73 3.52 2.75
C ALA A 118 20.27 3.30 2.28
N ALA A 119 19.56 2.46 3.02
CA ALA A 119 18.34 1.81 2.59
C ALA A 119 17.05 2.48 3.07
N SER A 120 15.94 2.18 2.38
CA SER A 120 14.59 2.47 2.86
C SER A 120 14.18 1.51 3.98
N GLN A 121 13.34 2.00 4.88
CA GLN A 121 12.76 1.23 5.97
C GLN A 121 11.24 1.38 5.92
N PHE A 122 10.55 0.26 6.14
CA PHE A 122 9.11 0.13 6.15
C PHE A 122 8.70 -0.36 7.53
N GLY A 123 7.90 0.42 8.26
CA GLY A 123 7.48 0.10 9.62
C GLY A 123 6.14 -0.64 9.67
N SER A 124 5.20 -0.27 8.79
CA SER A 124 3.88 -0.87 8.76
C SER A 124 3.24 -0.72 7.38
N LEU A 125 2.48 -1.72 6.93
CA LEU A 125 1.60 -1.62 5.76
C LEU A 125 0.19 -2.04 6.10
N ASN A 126 -0.75 -1.28 5.57
CA ASN A 126 -2.17 -1.57 5.67
C ASN A 126 -2.81 -1.49 4.27
N LEU A 127 -3.47 -2.56 3.87
CA LEU A 127 -4.35 -2.58 2.72
C LEU A 127 -5.74 -3.00 3.19
N GLN A 128 -6.73 -2.17 2.93
CA GLN A 128 -8.10 -2.44 3.36
C GLN A 128 -9.10 -2.07 2.28
N SER A 129 -10.16 -2.88 2.15
CA SER A 129 -11.32 -2.51 1.35
C SER A 129 -12.10 -1.40 2.05
N LEU A 130 -12.57 -0.44 1.26
CA LEU A 130 -13.36 0.70 1.74
C LEU A 130 -14.86 0.40 1.78
N GLU A 131 -15.28 -0.82 1.41
CA GLU A 131 -16.67 -1.26 1.26
C GLU A 131 -17.55 -1.24 2.52
N ASN A 132 -17.03 -0.87 3.69
CA ASN A 132 -17.86 -0.60 4.86
C ASN A 132 -18.18 0.86 5.12
N ARG A 133 -17.93 1.77 4.16
CA ARG A 133 -18.83 2.91 4.05
C ARG A 133 -20.09 2.41 3.36
N LYS A 134 -21.05 1.90 4.15
CA LYS A 134 -22.48 1.96 3.75
C LYS A 134 -22.63 3.29 3.04
N PRO A 135 -23.03 3.34 1.76
CA PRO A 135 -23.33 4.62 1.17
C PRO A 135 -24.40 5.23 2.07
N LYS A 136 -24.05 6.28 2.82
CA LYS A 136 -25.05 7.17 3.39
C LYS A 136 -25.69 7.77 2.15
N ASN A 137 -26.72 7.06 1.65
CA ASN A 137 -27.48 7.29 0.44
C ASN A 137 -27.07 8.61 -0.22
N ILE A 138 -26.16 8.56 -1.19
CA ILE A 138 -25.80 9.74 -1.99
C ILE A 138 -27.08 10.33 -2.60
N LEU A 139 -28.05 9.49 -2.93
CA LEU A 139 -29.40 9.90 -3.34
C LEU A 139 -30.18 10.63 -2.25
N VAL A 140 -30.07 10.26 -0.96
CA VAL A 140 -30.74 11.00 0.13
C VAL A 140 -30.06 12.35 0.35
N ARG A 141 -28.73 12.46 0.20
CA ARG A 141 -28.04 13.76 0.32
C ARG A 141 -28.33 14.69 -0.85
N ILE A 142 -28.37 14.17 -2.08
CA ILE A 142 -28.73 14.96 -3.27
C ILE A 142 -30.19 15.41 -3.17
N VAL A 143 -31.12 14.51 -2.84
CA VAL A 143 -32.54 14.84 -2.71
C VAL A 143 -32.82 15.77 -1.51
N ALA A 144 -32.14 15.59 -0.38
CA ALA A 144 -32.29 16.48 0.78
C ALA A 144 -31.70 17.87 0.51
N TRP A 145 -30.55 17.95 -0.18
CA TRP A 145 -29.97 19.23 -0.60
C TRP A 145 -30.88 19.93 -1.61
N TRP A 146 -31.39 19.21 -2.62
CA TRP A 146 -32.33 19.75 -3.60
C TRP A 146 -33.63 20.24 -2.96
N ARG A 147 -34.23 19.49 -2.04
CA ARG A 147 -35.44 19.93 -1.32
C ARG A 147 -35.20 21.15 -0.44
N SER A 148 -34.03 21.28 0.17
CA SER A 148 -33.69 22.44 1.00
C SER A 148 -33.40 23.72 0.21
N HIS A 149 -32.98 23.61 -1.06
CA HIS A 149 -32.56 24.74 -1.89
C HIS A 149 -33.54 25.11 -2.99
N PHE A 150 -34.38 24.18 -3.46
CA PHE A 150 -35.24 24.38 -4.62
C PHE A 150 -36.73 24.11 -4.36
N GLY A 151 -37.12 23.74 -3.13
CA GLY A 151 -38.51 23.76 -2.65
C GLY A 151 -39.56 23.12 -3.56
N VAL A 152 -39.87 21.84 -3.33
CA VAL A 152 -41.18 21.24 -3.63
C VAL A 152 -41.63 20.44 -2.42
#